data_AF-A0A6B2XBT7-F1
#
_entry.id   AF-A0A6B2XBT7-F1
#
_cell.length_a   1.000
_cell.length_b   1.000
_cell.length_c   1.000
_cell.angle_alpha   90.00
_cell.angle_beta   90.00
_cell.angle_gamma   90.00
#
_symmetry.space_group_name_H-M   'P 1'
#
loop_
_entity.id
_entity.type
_entity.pdbx_description
1 polymer ?
#
loop_
_entity_poly.entity_id
_entity_poly.type
_entity_poly.pdbx_seq_one_letter_code
_entity_poly.pdbx_strand_id
1 'polypeptide(L)'
;MPGGFGYDDGAEASGERDRGGASGPRAGGPHGGAPRADSPGNAVPRGAGAGDPPDPGADGAGGTEAGGPSGPGPFGDPGDPGKPGRPHGPGAPGDPGGPGTGDSSGADPGRPPRIPLPRASVEDTGRPLPALDELPPPAPLVLEHRVLKALLGAWALAACSVAETAAVEDHLGVCGSCADEALRLREAVGLLQRPESLDLDPGLRTRVLESCLDRRPPRIPLPEWATPYDAETARLDALLQDFGDAEWHAPVRLRWFEADEATSRRTTVAGVIAHLLSVDGLVAVALGLDDPMGEIPAGAPTPAGRTESYWRASHFPPTRSVRAPWREQSHDLVRTVSFTGSTSGKLAVPYGDFELPLHDAMLDRAFECWVHAGDIAEAVDYPYAPPSPRHLNRMIDLAARMLPAVLAERRRKGLAAPVHGRHLVSAGGPGRSLRLEIEGMGGGEWLIPLDSPAAVGSAAHEVAHVALDGVEFCQLAAGHVPPAEAAAGQLGDREAIRDVLFAAASLSRL
;
A
#
# COMPACT_ATOMS: atom_id res chain seq x y z
N MET A 1 -5.06 74.33 -37.06
CA MET A 1 -5.94 74.05 -35.91
C MET A 1 -5.18 73.16 -34.92
N PRO A 2 -4.49 73.73 -33.92
CA PRO A 2 -4.11 73.05 -32.65
C PRO A 2 -5.32 73.02 -31.69
N GLY A 3 -5.34 72.48 -30.47
CA GLY A 3 -4.35 71.81 -29.59
C GLY A 3 -4.82 71.89 -28.11
N GLY A 4 -4.12 71.26 -27.14
CA GLY A 4 -4.38 71.32 -25.67
C GLY A 4 -4.95 70.01 -25.08
N PHE A 5 -4.45 69.35 -24.02
CA PHE A 5 -3.93 69.76 -22.68
C PHE A 5 -4.99 70.49 -21.83
N GLY A 6 -5.22 70.22 -20.53
CA GLY A 6 -4.66 69.25 -19.55
C GLY A 6 -5.34 69.44 -18.16
N TYR A 7 -4.92 68.68 -17.12
CA TYR A 7 -5.11 68.81 -15.63
C TYR A 7 -6.00 69.97 -15.07
N ASP A 8 -6.81 69.79 -14.01
CA ASP A 8 -6.31 69.47 -12.64
C ASP A 8 -7.41 69.12 -11.60
N ASP A 9 -6.95 68.60 -10.45
CA ASP A 9 -7.39 68.65 -9.03
C ASP A 9 -8.86 68.81 -8.53
N GLY A 10 -9.07 68.39 -7.26
CA GLY A 10 -10.09 68.98 -6.38
C GLY A 10 -11.11 68.04 -5.70
N ALA A 11 -10.89 67.68 -4.44
CA ALA A 11 -11.88 67.03 -3.57
C ALA A 11 -12.71 68.04 -2.77
N GLU A 12 -13.98 67.74 -2.44
CA GLU A 12 -14.56 68.14 -1.14
C GLU A 12 -15.90 67.44 -0.76
N ALA A 13 -16.09 67.34 0.57
CA ALA A 13 -17.33 67.35 1.35
C ALA A 13 -18.58 66.52 0.93
N SER A 14 -19.04 65.65 1.85
CA SER A 14 -20.22 65.91 2.73
C SER A 14 -20.81 64.60 3.28
N GLY A 15 -21.29 64.60 4.54
CA GLY A 15 -21.77 63.39 5.20
C GLY A 15 -21.94 63.55 6.72
N GLU A 16 -22.83 64.45 7.12
CA GLU A 16 -23.02 64.86 8.52
C GLU A 16 -23.70 63.79 9.40
N ARG A 17 -23.49 63.96 10.71
CA ARG A 17 -24.28 63.56 11.91
C ARG A 17 -25.81 63.44 11.64
N ASP A 18 -26.65 62.79 12.47
CA ASP A 18 -26.64 62.81 13.95
C ASP A 18 -27.70 61.86 14.59
N ARG A 19 -27.58 61.66 15.92
CA ARG A 19 -28.64 61.43 16.95
C ARG A 19 -29.58 60.20 16.98
N GLY A 20 -29.40 59.45 18.07
CA GLY A 20 -30.42 58.99 19.05
C GLY A 20 -29.67 58.33 20.21
N GLY A 21 -29.73 58.73 21.50
CA GLY A 21 -30.90 59.08 22.32
C GLY A 21 -31.44 57.79 22.98
N ALA A 22 -31.49 57.58 24.30
CA ALA A 22 -31.13 58.42 25.46
C ALA A 22 -31.01 57.54 26.74
N SER A 23 -30.82 58.18 27.92
CA SER A 23 -31.10 57.67 29.27
C SER A 23 -30.06 56.80 30.00
N GLY A 24 -29.55 57.30 31.13
CA GLY A 24 -28.96 56.48 32.22
C GLY A 24 -30.04 55.95 33.20
N PRO A 25 -29.76 55.65 34.49
CA PRO A 25 -28.71 56.30 35.31
C PRO A 25 -28.00 55.42 36.41
N ARG A 26 -27.04 56.06 37.13
CA ARG A 26 -26.51 55.72 38.48
C ARG A 26 -25.67 54.43 38.65
N ALA A 27 -24.74 54.32 39.63
CA ALA A 27 -23.94 55.30 40.38
C ALA A 27 -22.88 54.55 41.25
N GLY A 28 -21.75 55.19 41.57
CA GLY A 28 -20.93 54.84 42.76
C GLY A 28 -19.51 54.31 42.50
N GLY A 29 -18.50 55.13 42.85
CA GLY A 29 -17.22 54.63 43.39
C GLY A 29 -17.29 54.55 44.94
N PRO A 30 -16.16 54.47 45.68
CA PRO A 30 -14.78 54.75 45.27
C PRO A 30 -13.71 53.70 45.73
N HIS A 31 -12.45 54.06 45.55
CA HIS A 31 -11.20 53.36 45.91
C HIS A 31 -11.04 52.89 47.37
N GLY A 32 -10.18 51.89 47.57
CA GLY A 32 -9.38 51.76 48.81
C GLY A 32 -8.56 50.46 48.95
N GLY A 33 -7.22 50.58 49.02
CA GLY A 33 -6.36 49.58 49.70
C GLY A 33 -5.46 48.68 48.84
N ALA A 34 -4.15 49.00 48.83
CA ALA A 34 -3.06 48.02 48.68
C ALA A 34 -2.40 47.84 50.06
N PRO A 35 -1.60 46.77 50.31
CA PRO A 35 -0.17 46.84 49.95
C PRO A 35 0.51 45.49 49.59
N ARG A 36 1.72 45.59 48.97
CA ARG A 36 3.00 44.83 49.17
C ARG A 36 2.91 43.35 49.64
N ALA A 37 3.72 42.39 49.18
CA ALA A 37 5.06 42.42 48.61
C ALA A 37 5.39 41.01 48.00
N ASP A 38 6.51 40.70 47.33
CA ASP A 38 7.68 41.49 46.89
C ASP A 38 8.41 40.80 45.71
N SER A 39 9.58 41.29 45.30
CA SER A 39 10.62 40.54 44.55
C SER A 39 12.00 41.01 45.03
N PRO A 40 13.08 40.23 44.82
CA PRO A 40 14.04 40.70 43.81
C PRO A 40 14.79 39.60 43.06
N GLY A 41 15.30 39.93 41.88
CA GLY A 41 16.49 39.28 41.30
C GLY A 41 17.63 40.29 41.16
N ASN A 42 18.86 39.83 40.94
CA ASN A 42 19.79 40.57 40.06
C ASN A 42 21.03 39.79 39.58
N ALA A 43 21.38 40.08 38.32
CA ALA A 43 22.71 40.26 37.72
C ALA A 43 23.84 39.19 37.81
N VAL A 44 24.19 38.74 36.59
CA VAL A 44 25.43 38.16 36.02
C VAL A 44 26.75 38.79 36.51
N PRO A 45 27.88 38.07 36.40
CA PRO A 45 28.93 38.56 35.49
C PRO A 45 29.55 37.49 34.54
N ARG A 46 30.31 37.98 33.55
CA ARG A 46 30.90 37.23 32.42
C ARG A 46 32.11 36.36 32.80
N GLY A 47 32.37 35.32 32.01
CA GLY A 47 33.67 34.61 31.94
C GLY A 47 33.76 33.77 30.66
N ALA A 48 34.91 33.80 29.97
CA ALA A 48 35.13 33.10 28.71
C ALA A 48 36.02 31.85 28.89
N GLY A 49 35.86 30.86 28.01
CA GLY A 49 36.73 29.67 27.95
C GLY A 49 36.36 28.78 26.77
N ALA A 50 37.30 28.53 25.87
CA ALA A 50 37.14 27.68 24.69
C ALA A 50 37.36 26.20 25.01
N GLY A 51 36.87 25.30 24.15
CA GLY A 51 37.11 23.86 24.26
C GLY A 51 36.34 23.04 23.24
N ASP A 52 36.88 22.92 22.02
CA ASP A 52 36.45 21.90 21.05
C ASP A 52 36.91 20.49 21.51
N PRO A 53 36.09 19.44 21.33
CA PRO A 53 36.55 18.06 21.26
C PRO A 53 36.97 17.69 19.82
N PRO A 54 37.94 16.77 19.62
CA PRO A 54 38.63 16.60 18.34
C PRO A 54 37.98 15.62 17.36
N ASP A 55 38.30 15.87 16.09
CA ASP A 55 38.13 15.00 14.92
C ASP A 55 39.09 13.79 14.95
N PRO A 56 38.64 12.54 14.66
CA PRO A 56 39.51 11.41 14.35
C PRO A 56 39.77 11.34 12.85
N GLY A 57 40.85 12.01 12.40
CA GLY A 57 41.28 12.02 11.01
C GLY A 57 41.69 10.65 10.45
N ALA A 58 41.72 10.56 9.12
CA ALA A 58 42.06 9.34 8.37
C ALA A 58 43.56 9.20 8.07
N ASP A 59 44.05 7.98 8.20
CA ASP A 59 45.26 7.39 7.58
C ASP A 59 44.89 5.92 7.22
N GLY A 60 45.39 5.25 6.19
CA GLY A 60 46.37 5.63 5.17
C GLY A 60 46.99 4.38 4.50
N ALA A 61 46.56 4.05 3.28
CA ALA A 61 47.22 3.23 2.25
C ALA A 61 47.69 1.76 2.52
N GLY A 62 47.30 0.87 1.59
CA GLY A 62 48.28 0.01 0.86
C GLY A 62 48.33 -1.49 1.16
N GLY A 63 47.97 -2.32 0.16
CA GLY A 63 48.22 -3.77 0.17
C GLY A 63 47.58 -4.49 -1.02
N THR A 64 48.38 -4.90 -2.01
CA THR A 64 47.95 -5.60 -3.24
C THR A 64 48.21 -7.12 -3.19
N GLU A 65 47.73 -7.81 -4.24
CA GLU A 65 47.94 -9.24 -4.60
C GLU A 65 47.00 -10.26 -3.91
N ALA A 66 46.58 -11.38 -4.51
CA ALA A 66 46.40 -11.86 -5.89
C ALA A 66 46.00 -13.36 -5.76
N GLY A 67 45.03 -13.86 -6.55
CA GLY A 67 44.76 -15.31 -6.60
C GLY A 67 43.35 -15.70 -7.05
N GLY A 68 43.24 -16.27 -8.26
CA GLY A 68 42.04 -17.01 -8.69
C GLY A 68 42.01 -18.45 -8.12
N PRO A 69 41.03 -19.30 -8.51
CA PRO A 69 40.89 -19.67 -9.93
C PRO A 69 39.44 -19.86 -10.48
N SER A 70 39.35 -19.70 -11.81
CA SER A 70 38.71 -20.55 -12.85
C SER A 70 37.38 -21.30 -12.60
N GLY A 71 36.46 -21.20 -13.59
CA GLY A 71 35.21 -21.98 -13.71
C GLY A 71 35.39 -23.43 -14.20
N PRO A 72 34.30 -24.10 -14.66
CA PRO A 72 33.98 -24.05 -16.10
C PRO A 72 32.48 -24.22 -16.49
N GLY A 73 32.15 -23.94 -17.76
CA GLY A 73 31.06 -24.60 -18.53
C GLY A 73 31.68 -25.46 -19.65
N PRO A 74 31.02 -25.76 -20.80
CA PRO A 74 29.60 -25.75 -21.18
C PRO A 74 29.14 -27.14 -21.73
N PHE A 75 27.88 -27.29 -22.19
CA PHE A 75 27.31 -28.24 -23.20
C PHE A 75 25.76 -28.10 -23.13
N GLY A 76 24.89 -28.31 -24.13
CA GLY A 76 24.98 -28.70 -25.55
C GLY A 76 23.61 -29.25 -26.01
N ASP A 77 22.99 -28.67 -27.05
CA ASP A 77 21.65 -29.04 -27.60
C ASP A 77 21.68 -30.39 -28.39
N PRO A 78 20.59 -31.18 -28.52
CA PRO A 78 19.76 -31.12 -29.74
C PRO A 78 18.26 -31.57 -29.66
N GLY A 79 17.37 -30.86 -30.38
CA GLY A 79 16.50 -31.48 -31.42
C GLY A 79 15.02 -31.89 -31.13
N ASP A 80 14.11 -31.26 -31.89
CA ASP A 80 12.67 -31.58 -32.17
C ASP A 80 12.51 -32.98 -32.87
N PRO A 81 11.38 -33.77 -32.79
CA PRO A 81 10.05 -33.38 -33.34
C PRO A 81 8.74 -34.00 -32.77
N GLY A 82 7.62 -33.29 -33.00
CA GLY A 82 6.41 -33.87 -33.65
C GLY A 82 5.24 -34.42 -32.82
N LYS A 83 4.01 -33.92 -33.08
CA LYS A 83 2.72 -34.52 -32.69
C LYS A 83 2.33 -35.69 -33.62
N PRO A 84 1.68 -36.73 -33.08
CA PRO A 84 0.30 -37.10 -33.51
C PRO A 84 -0.60 -37.40 -32.27
N GLY A 85 -1.92 -37.59 -32.33
CA GLY A 85 -2.85 -37.88 -33.42
C GLY A 85 -3.72 -39.09 -33.00
N ARG A 86 -5.02 -38.90 -32.78
CA ARG A 86 -5.96 -39.97 -32.37
C ARG A 86 -6.14 -41.02 -33.50
N PRO A 87 -6.46 -42.28 -33.12
CA PRO A 87 -7.33 -43.13 -33.94
C PRO A 87 -8.58 -43.64 -33.20
N HIS A 88 -9.57 -44.05 -34.00
CA HIS A 88 -10.84 -44.69 -33.58
C HIS A 88 -10.63 -46.13 -33.07
N GLY A 89 -11.62 -46.65 -32.32
CA GLY A 89 -11.73 -48.08 -32.01
C GLY A 89 -12.79 -48.80 -32.85
N PRO A 90 -12.90 -50.13 -32.70
CA PRO A 90 -14.12 -50.95 -32.88
C PRO A 90 -14.57 -51.51 -31.51
N GLY A 91 -15.72 -52.14 -31.26
CA GLY A 91 -16.77 -52.74 -32.07
C GLY A 91 -17.38 -53.91 -31.25
N ALA A 92 -18.70 -53.97 -31.10
CA ALA A 92 -19.45 -55.04 -30.40
C ALA A 92 -19.69 -56.27 -31.35
N PRO A 93 -20.44 -57.37 -31.04
CA PRO A 93 -21.39 -57.62 -29.92
C PRO A 93 -21.43 -59.08 -29.33
N GLY A 94 -22.36 -59.39 -28.39
CA GLY A 94 -22.77 -60.78 -28.08
C GLY A 94 -23.42 -61.10 -26.71
N ASP A 95 -24.76 -61.07 -26.68
CA ASP A 95 -25.80 -61.56 -25.70
C ASP A 95 -25.63 -62.99 -25.08
N PRO A 96 -26.55 -63.54 -24.22
CA PRO A 96 -27.39 -63.01 -23.11
C PRO A 96 -27.46 -63.92 -21.84
N GLY A 97 -28.19 -63.53 -20.76
CA GLY A 97 -28.93 -64.53 -19.92
C GLY A 97 -29.23 -64.29 -18.43
N GLY A 98 -30.45 -63.82 -18.09
CA GLY A 98 -31.20 -64.28 -16.89
C GLY A 98 -31.15 -63.45 -15.58
N PRO A 99 -32.13 -63.62 -14.65
CA PRO A 99 -33.00 -62.48 -14.29
C PRO A 99 -33.33 -62.23 -12.79
N GLY A 100 -33.91 -61.05 -12.52
CA GLY A 100 -34.61 -60.67 -11.26
C GLY A 100 -33.76 -59.81 -10.30
N THR A 101 -34.26 -58.77 -9.63
CA THR A 101 -35.63 -58.26 -9.38
C THR A 101 -35.65 -56.71 -9.26
N GLY A 102 -36.84 -56.06 -9.26
CA GLY A 102 -37.09 -54.60 -9.35
C GLY A 102 -36.35 -53.66 -8.38
N ASP A 103 -36.51 -52.34 -8.47
CA ASP A 103 -37.61 -51.54 -9.01
C ASP A 103 -37.09 -50.18 -9.54
N SER A 104 -37.63 -49.65 -10.65
CA SER A 104 -37.15 -48.40 -11.25
C SER A 104 -38.27 -47.52 -11.81
N SER A 105 -38.54 -46.41 -11.11
CA SER A 105 -39.35 -45.31 -11.64
C SER A 105 -38.61 -44.59 -12.77
N GLY A 106 -39.34 -44.28 -13.85
CA GLY A 106 -38.74 -43.98 -15.15
C GLY A 106 -37.91 -42.69 -15.20
N ALA A 107 -36.72 -42.80 -15.79
CA ALA A 107 -35.90 -41.66 -16.21
C ALA A 107 -36.04 -41.45 -17.73
N ASP A 108 -36.43 -40.24 -18.12
CA ASP A 108 -36.51 -39.77 -19.50
C ASP A 108 -35.09 -39.64 -20.11
N PRO A 109 -34.75 -40.36 -21.21
CA PRO A 109 -33.40 -40.40 -21.75
C PRO A 109 -32.97 -39.13 -22.51
N GLY A 110 -33.83 -38.11 -22.62
CA GLY A 110 -33.51 -36.84 -23.31
C GLY A 110 -32.77 -35.79 -22.48
N ARG A 111 -32.53 -36.01 -21.18
CA ARG A 111 -32.04 -34.95 -20.26
C ARG A 111 -30.54 -35.04 -19.97
N PRO A 112 -29.75 -33.96 -20.18
CA PRO A 112 -28.37 -33.94 -19.68
C PRO A 112 -28.37 -34.02 -18.13
N PRO A 113 -27.34 -34.65 -17.52
CA PRO A 113 -27.25 -34.75 -16.07
C PRO A 113 -27.24 -33.36 -15.46
N ARG A 114 -28.26 -33.05 -14.66
CA ARG A 114 -28.29 -31.82 -13.86
C ARG A 114 -27.19 -31.92 -12.82
N ILE A 115 -26.07 -31.24 -13.07
CA ILE A 115 -25.11 -30.87 -12.02
C ILE A 115 -25.94 -30.14 -10.94
N PRO A 116 -25.97 -30.62 -9.68
CA PRO A 116 -26.66 -29.92 -8.62
C PRO A 116 -26.09 -28.52 -8.46
N LEU A 117 -26.95 -27.52 -8.33
CA LEU A 117 -26.50 -26.17 -7.96
C LEU A 117 -25.72 -26.24 -6.64
N PRO A 118 -24.70 -25.40 -6.45
CA PRO A 118 -23.94 -25.36 -5.20
C PRO A 118 -24.88 -25.27 -4.00
N ARG A 119 -24.73 -26.16 -3.02
CA ARG A 119 -25.49 -26.08 -1.78
C ARG A 119 -25.12 -24.77 -1.10
N ALA A 120 -26.12 -23.95 -0.74
CA ALA A 120 -25.88 -22.81 0.12
C ALA A 120 -25.23 -23.29 1.43
N SER A 121 -24.19 -22.59 1.89
CA SER A 121 -23.59 -22.86 3.19
C SER A 121 -24.67 -22.76 4.28
N VAL A 122 -24.64 -23.66 5.26
CA VAL A 122 -25.64 -23.65 6.34
C VAL A 122 -25.61 -22.31 7.10
N GLU A 123 -24.41 -21.75 7.23
CA GLU A 123 -24.07 -20.40 7.72
C GLU A 123 -24.92 -19.28 7.08
N ASP A 124 -25.24 -19.37 5.79
CA ASP A 124 -26.02 -18.35 5.05
C ASP A 124 -27.53 -18.46 5.26
N THR A 125 -28.02 -19.55 5.87
CA THR A 125 -29.47 -19.82 5.98
C THR A 125 -30.10 -19.23 7.24
N GLY A 126 -29.31 -18.58 8.11
CA GLY A 126 -29.75 -18.10 9.42
C GLY A 126 -30.16 -19.22 10.39
N ARG A 127 -29.90 -20.49 10.04
CA ARG A 127 -30.10 -21.64 10.91
C ARG A 127 -28.85 -21.85 11.77
N PRO A 128 -29.00 -22.32 13.02
CA PRO A 128 -27.84 -22.74 13.80
C PRO A 128 -27.05 -23.80 13.01
N LEU A 129 -25.72 -23.72 13.08
CA LEU A 129 -24.85 -24.77 12.57
C LEU A 129 -25.29 -26.12 13.20
N PRO A 130 -25.40 -27.20 12.41
CA PRO A 130 -25.53 -28.52 13.00
C PRO A 130 -24.35 -28.74 13.94
N ALA A 131 -24.62 -29.29 15.13
CA ALA A 131 -23.55 -29.68 16.03
C ALA A 131 -22.63 -30.66 15.28
N LEU A 132 -21.31 -30.53 15.47
CA LEU A 132 -20.33 -31.39 14.81
C LEU A 132 -20.53 -32.90 15.13
N ASP A 133 -21.31 -33.19 16.16
CA ASP A 133 -21.75 -34.53 16.60
C ASP A 133 -22.79 -35.20 15.68
N GLU A 134 -23.45 -34.48 14.76
CA GLU A 134 -24.54 -35.04 13.93
C GLU A 134 -24.12 -35.68 12.60
N LEU A 135 -22.86 -35.54 12.18
CA LEU A 135 -22.31 -36.40 11.14
C LEU A 135 -21.80 -37.68 11.80
N PRO A 136 -22.44 -38.85 11.60
CA PRO A 136 -21.88 -40.09 12.11
C PRO A 136 -20.47 -40.25 11.51
N PRO A 137 -19.44 -40.54 12.33
CA PRO A 137 -18.09 -40.71 11.81
C PRO A 137 -18.10 -41.79 10.72
N PRO A 138 -17.32 -41.62 9.64
CA PRO A 138 -17.24 -42.63 8.59
C PRO A 138 -16.94 -43.98 9.23
N ALA A 139 -17.76 -44.99 8.93
CA ALA A 139 -17.72 -46.26 9.64
C ALA A 139 -16.28 -46.80 9.69
N PRO A 140 -15.75 -47.16 10.87
CA PRO A 140 -14.35 -47.49 11.03
C PRO A 140 -13.96 -48.61 10.07
N LEU A 141 -12.83 -48.42 9.38
CA LEU A 141 -12.41 -49.30 8.31
C LEU A 141 -11.79 -50.56 8.92
N VAL A 142 -12.64 -51.49 9.35
CA VAL A 142 -12.25 -52.74 10.02
C VAL A 142 -11.52 -53.64 9.05
N LEU A 143 -10.19 -53.66 9.16
CA LEU A 143 -9.30 -54.52 8.40
C LEU A 143 -8.80 -55.68 9.27
N GLU A 144 -8.62 -56.84 8.63
CA GLU A 144 -7.96 -57.98 9.25
C GLU A 144 -6.53 -57.63 9.66
N HIS A 145 -6.06 -58.16 10.81
CA HIS A 145 -4.71 -57.91 11.34
C HIS A 145 -3.60 -58.13 10.31
N ARG A 146 -3.75 -59.13 9.42
CA ARG A 146 -2.79 -59.41 8.33
C ARG A 146 -2.69 -58.27 7.31
N VAL A 147 -3.79 -57.57 7.04
CA VAL A 147 -3.83 -56.43 6.11
C VAL A 147 -3.23 -55.20 6.79
N LEU A 148 -3.61 -54.92 8.03
CA LEU A 148 -3.02 -53.83 8.84
C LEU A 148 -1.50 -53.99 8.98
N LYS A 149 -1.02 -55.22 9.23
CA LYS A 149 0.40 -55.53 9.27
C LYS A 149 1.12 -55.31 7.92
N ALA A 150 0.44 -55.54 6.80
CA ALA A 150 0.99 -55.26 5.47
C ALA A 150 1.03 -53.75 5.16
N LEU A 151 0.12 -52.96 5.72
CA LEU A 151 0.08 -51.50 5.57
C LEU A 151 1.18 -50.77 6.36
N LEU A 152 1.84 -51.40 7.34
CA LEU A 152 2.85 -50.73 8.19
C LEU A 152 3.96 -50.05 7.39
N GLY A 153 4.42 -50.64 6.28
CA GLY A 153 5.43 -50.03 5.41
C GLY A 153 4.92 -48.81 4.65
N ALA A 154 3.67 -48.83 4.18
CA ALA A 154 3.04 -47.69 3.53
C ALA A 154 2.73 -46.57 4.54
N TRP A 155 2.30 -46.93 5.74
CA TRP A 155 2.06 -45.99 6.85
C TRP A 155 3.35 -45.32 7.32
N ALA A 156 4.45 -46.06 7.44
CA ALA A 156 5.77 -45.50 7.79
C ALA A 156 6.30 -44.51 6.73
N LEU A 157 5.86 -44.65 5.47
CA LEU A 157 6.14 -43.74 4.36
C LEU A 157 5.08 -42.65 4.15
N ALA A 158 4.09 -42.52 5.05
CA ALA A 158 2.93 -41.62 4.93
C ALA A 158 2.14 -41.77 3.61
N ALA A 159 2.14 -42.96 3.01
CA ALA A 159 1.52 -43.27 1.73
C ALA A 159 0.11 -43.90 1.84
N CYS A 160 -0.39 -44.11 3.06
CA CYS A 160 -1.76 -44.60 3.32
C CYS A 160 -2.81 -43.49 3.10
N SER A 161 -4.03 -43.88 2.71
CA SER A 161 -5.18 -42.96 2.76
C SER A 161 -5.57 -42.63 4.20
N VAL A 162 -6.34 -41.55 4.40
CA VAL A 162 -6.77 -41.09 5.73
C VAL A 162 -7.47 -42.20 6.54
N ALA A 163 -8.31 -43.03 5.88
CA ALA A 163 -9.02 -44.11 6.55
C ALA A 163 -8.12 -45.31 6.89
N GLU A 164 -7.12 -45.61 6.06
CA GLU A 164 -6.12 -46.64 6.34
C GLU A 164 -5.16 -46.21 7.45
N THR A 165 -4.76 -44.94 7.48
CA THR A 165 -3.92 -44.36 8.53
C THR A 165 -4.60 -44.46 9.89
N ALA A 166 -5.88 -44.06 10.00
CA ALA A 166 -6.64 -44.20 11.23
C ALA A 166 -6.77 -45.67 11.67
N ALA A 167 -7.09 -46.59 10.74
CA ALA A 167 -7.23 -48.01 11.05
C ALA A 167 -5.89 -48.66 11.49
N VAL A 168 -4.76 -48.20 10.94
CA VAL A 168 -3.43 -48.62 11.39
C VAL A 168 -3.12 -48.05 12.77
N GLU A 169 -3.37 -46.77 13.03
CA GLU A 169 -3.08 -46.13 14.32
C GLU A 169 -3.87 -46.75 15.48
N ASP A 170 -5.18 -47.00 15.29
CA ASP A 170 -6.00 -47.77 16.22
C ASP A 170 -5.42 -49.18 16.48
N HIS A 171 -4.88 -49.82 15.44
CA HIS A 171 -4.26 -51.13 15.55
C HIS A 171 -2.93 -51.12 16.33
N LEU A 172 -2.09 -50.09 16.13
CA LEU A 172 -0.84 -49.92 16.87
C LEU A 172 -1.09 -49.75 18.37
N GLY A 173 -2.19 -49.09 18.75
CA GLY A 173 -2.61 -48.94 20.15
C GLY A 173 -2.97 -50.25 20.86
N VAL A 174 -3.33 -51.30 20.11
CA VAL A 174 -3.73 -52.62 20.67
C VAL A 174 -2.75 -53.76 20.39
N CYS A 175 -1.80 -53.58 19.46
CA CYS A 175 -0.89 -54.65 19.01
C CYS A 175 0.59 -54.24 19.13
N GLY A 176 1.19 -54.52 20.30
CA GLY A 176 2.60 -54.19 20.58
C GLY A 176 3.59 -54.71 19.53
N SER A 177 3.40 -55.90 18.99
CA SER A 177 4.30 -56.44 17.95
C SER A 177 4.23 -55.69 16.61
N CYS A 178 3.12 -55.00 16.32
CA CYS A 178 3.01 -54.10 15.18
C CYS A 178 3.49 -52.69 15.52
N ALA A 179 3.33 -52.23 16.78
CA ALA A 179 3.93 -50.98 17.25
C ALA A 179 5.47 -51.02 17.18
N ASP A 180 6.08 -52.10 17.66
CA ASP A 180 7.54 -52.31 17.58
C ASP A 180 8.03 -52.33 16.13
N GLU A 181 7.27 -52.96 15.22
CA GLU A 181 7.61 -53.02 13.81
C GLU A 181 7.42 -51.68 13.11
N ALA A 182 6.35 -50.96 13.42
CA ALA A 182 6.08 -49.63 12.88
C ALA A 182 7.13 -48.61 13.33
N LEU A 183 7.64 -48.74 14.56
CA LEU A 183 8.75 -47.94 15.06
C LEU A 183 10.05 -48.25 14.31
N ARG A 184 10.43 -49.54 14.18
CA ARG A 184 11.57 -49.97 13.36
C ARG A 184 11.49 -49.49 11.91
N LEU A 185 10.29 -49.55 11.31
CA LEU A 185 10.07 -49.09 9.94
C LEU A 185 10.21 -47.55 9.83
N ARG A 186 9.73 -46.77 10.80
CA ARG A 186 9.97 -45.31 10.84
C ARG A 186 11.44 -44.96 11.03
N GLU A 187 12.17 -45.67 11.89
CA GLU A 187 13.62 -45.52 12.02
C GLU A 187 14.34 -45.82 10.70
N ALA A 188 13.97 -46.91 10.01
CA ALA A 188 14.52 -47.26 8.71
C ALA A 188 14.19 -46.22 7.61
N VAL A 189 12.97 -45.66 7.60
CA VAL A 189 12.60 -44.56 6.70
C VAL A 189 13.45 -43.31 6.96
N GLY A 190 13.70 -42.98 8.23
CA GLY A 190 14.59 -41.88 8.62
C GLY A 190 16.06 -42.07 8.20
N LEU A 191 16.51 -43.30 8.00
CA LEU A 191 17.83 -43.61 7.43
C LEU A 191 17.87 -43.59 5.89
N LEU A 192 16.70 -43.73 5.24
CA LEU A 192 16.56 -43.69 3.77
C LEU A 192 16.33 -42.26 3.24
N GLN A 193 15.65 -41.42 4.02
CA GLN A 193 15.51 -40.00 3.71
C GLN A 193 16.84 -39.28 3.94
N ARG A 194 17.25 -38.47 2.95
CA ARG A 194 18.24 -37.42 3.21
C ARG A 194 17.59 -36.41 4.17
N PRO A 195 18.35 -35.76 5.06
CA PRO A 195 17.82 -34.61 5.80
C PRO A 195 17.45 -33.52 4.80
N GLU A 196 16.15 -33.40 4.51
CA GLU A 196 15.58 -32.28 3.78
C GLU A 196 15.66 -31.02 4.65
N SER A 197 15.83 -29.85 4.05
CA SER A 197 15.79 -28.63 4.86
C SER A 197 14.39 -28.42 5.42
N LEU A 198 14.31 -27.95 6.66
CA LEU A 198 13.07 -27.45 7.24
C LEU A 198 12.67 -26.09 6.65
N ASP A 199 13.54 -25.48 5.83
CA ASP A 199 13.25 -24.28 5.06
C ASP A 199 12.16 -24.60 4.02
N LEU A 200 10.94 -24.16 4.30
CA LEU A 200 9.85 -24.18 3.32
C LEU A 200 10.22 -23.28 2.14
N ASP A 201 9.89 -23.71 0.92
CA ASP A 201 9.93 -22.86 -0.27
C ASP A 201 9.20 -21.52 0.04
N PRO A 202 9.85 -20.35 -0.10
CA PRO A 202 9.23 -19.06 0.23
C PRO A 202 7.92 -18.80 -0.52
N GLY A 203 7.77 -19.35 -1.73
CA GLY A 203 6.55 -19.31 -2.54
C GLY A 203 5.47 -20.31 -2.12
N LEU A 204 5.75 -21.27 -1.21
CA LEU A 204 4.76 -22.24 -0.73
C LEU A 204 3.54 -21.56 -0.11
N ARG A 205 3.75 -20.53 0.73
CA ARG A 205 2.65 -19.76 1.34
C ARG A 205 1.76 -19.15 0.25
N THR A 206 2.35 -18.53 -0.77
CA THR A 206 1.62 -17.93 -1.89
C THR A 206 0.82 -18.99 -2.65
N ARG A 207 1.44 -20.10 -3.06
CA ARG A 207 0.76 -21.18 -3.79
C ARG A 207 -0.37 -21.85 -2.99
N VAL A 208 -0.19 -21.98 -1.66
CA VAL A 208 -1.24 -22.50 -0.76
C VAL A 208 -2.40 -21.52 -0.66
N LEU A 209 -2.13 -20.22 -0.47
CA LEU A 209 -3.17 -19.19 -0.41
C LEU A 209 -3.93 -19.05 -1.75
N GLU A 210 -3.21 -19.07 -2.87
CA GLU A 210 -3.78 -19.08 -4.22
C GLU A 210 -4.71 -20.29 -4.43
N SER A 211 -4.24 -21.51 -4.18
CA SER A 211 -5.06 -22.73 -4.25
C SER A 211 -6.27 -22.72 -3.30
N CYS A 212 -6.16 -22.06 -2.13
CA CYS A 212 -7.28 -21.87 -1.22
C CYS A 212 -8.30 -20.86 -1.76
N LEU A 213 -7.86 -19.75 -2.35
CA LEU A 213 -8.72 -18.73 -2.95
C LEU A 213 -9.39 -19.21 -4.24
N ASP A 214 -8.72 -20.01 -5.07
CA ASP A 214 -9.31 -20.67 -6.24
C ASP A 214 -10.46 -21.61 -5.84
N ARG A 215 -10.30 -22.33 -4.72
CA ARG A 215 -11.32 -23.24 -4.18
C ARG A 215 -12.46 -22.52 -3.47
N ARG A 216 -12.16 -21.39 -2.82
CA ARG A 216 -13.13 -20.56 -2.08
C ARG A 216 -12.88 -19.08 -2.39
N PRO A 217 -13.37 -18.58 -3.54
CA PRO A 217 -13.18 -17.17 -3.90
C PRO A 217 -13.86 -16.26 -2.87
N PRO A 218 -13.35 -15.03 -2.66
CA PRO A 218 -13.96 -14.08 -1.75
C PRO A 218 -15.39 -13.77 -2.21
N ARG A 219 -16.37 -13.94 -1.31
CA ARG A 219 -17.79 -13.65 -1.57
C ARG A 219 -18.01 -12.22 -2.06
N ILE A 220 -17.17 -11.30 -1.58
CA ILE A 220 -17.16 -9.88 -1.93
C ILE A 220 -15.71 -9.58 -2.32
N PRO A 221 -15.39 -9.51 -3.62
CA PRO A 221 -14.04 -9.21 -4.07
C PRO A 221 -13.72 -7.73 -3.88
N LEU A 222 -12.50 -7.44 -3.42
CA LEU A 222 -11.98 -6.08 -3.39
C LEU A 222 -11.79 -5.56 -4.83
N PRO A 223 -12.21 -4.33 -5.18
CA PRO A 223 -11.94 -3.77 -6.50
C PRO A 223 -10.44 -3.65 -6.73
N GLU A 224 -9.96 -4.01 -7.92
CA GLU A 224 -8.51 -4.06 -8.17
C GLU A 224 -7.75 -2.76 -7.84
N TRP A 225 -8.38 -1.61 -8.03
CA TRP A 225 -7.75 -0.31 -7.77
C TRP A 225 -7.57 -0.01 -6.26
N ALA A 226 -8.29 -0.70 -5.38
CA ALA A 226 -8.17 -0.59 -3.93
C ALA A 226 -7.14 -1.58 -3.33
N THR A 227 -6.67 -2.57 -4.10
CA THR A 227 -5.72 -3.59 -3.58
C THR A 227 -4.39 -3.02 -3.08
N PRO A 228 -3.84 -1.91 -3.60
CA PRO A 228 -2.63 -1.32 -3.01
C PRO A 228 -2.89 -0.75 -1.61
N TYR A 229 -4.03 -0.07 -1.39
CA TYR A 229 -4.36 0.51 -0.09
C TYR A 229 -4.54 -0.57 1.00
N ASP A 230 -5.30 -1.62 0.69
CA ASP A 230 -5.48 -2.79 1.57
C ASP A 230 -4.14 -3.47 1.90
N ALA A 231 -3.26 -3.65 0.91
CA ALA A 231 -1.95 -4.26 1.13
C ALA A 231 -1.01 -3.39 1.97
N GLU A 232 -0.85 -2.11 1.66
CA GLU A 232 0.10 -1.25 2.38
C GLU A 232 -0.38 -0.94 3.80
N THR A 233 -1.69 -0.74 4.03
CA THR A 233 -2.24 -0.59 5.39
C THR A 233 -2.10 -1.88 6.21
N ALA A 234 -2.34 -3.06 5.62
CA ALA A 234 -2.12 -4.34 6.30
C ALA A 234 -0.64 -4.60 6.64
N ARG A 235 0.29 -4.18 5.76
CA ARG A 235 1.74 -4.27 6.03
C ARG A 235 2.19 -3.33 7.15
N LEU A 236 1.65 -2.11 7.19
CA LEU A 236 1.91 -1.17 8.28
C LEU A 236 1.30 -1.67 9.61
N ASP A 237 0.06 -2.18 9.61
CA ASP A 237 -0.55 -2.75 10.82
C ASP A 237 0.23 -3.96 11.37
N ALA A 238 0.84 -4.77 10.48
CA ALA A 238 1.73 -5.85 10.87
C ALA A 238 3.02 -5.34 11.55
N LEU A 239 3.65 -4.27 11.04
CA LEU A 239 4.78 -3.62 11.70
C LEU A 239 4.39 -3.07 13.09
N LEU A 240 3.26 -2.36 13.17
CA LEU A 240 2.75 -1.76 14.41
C LEU A 240 2.18 -2.78 15.41
N GLN A 241 2.06 -4.06 15.03
CA GLN A 241 1.62 -5.14 15.91
C GLN A 241 2.68 -5.50 16.94
N ASP A 242 3.96 -5.43 16.55
CA ASP A 242 5.09 -5.85 17.39
C ASP A 242 5.64 -4.72 18.28
N PHE A 243 5.12 -3.50 18.13
CA PHE A 243 5.60 -2.32 18.86
C PHE A 243 5.16 -2.30 20.34
N GLY A 244 6.13 -2.15 21.24
CA GLY A 244 5.92 -1.76 22.62
C GLY A 244 5.61 -0.27 22.76
N ASP A 245 5.35 0.19 23.99
CA ASP A 245 4.91 1.57 24.23
C ASP A 245 6.01 2.62 24.00
N ALA A 246 7.29 2.22 23.96
CA ALA A 246 8.41 3.12 23.71
C ALA A 246 8.54 3.48 22.22
N GLU A 247 8.33 2.50 21.34
CA GLU A 247 8.42 2.62 19.89
C GLU A 247 7.39 3.62 19.33
N TRP A 248 6.19 3.73 19.95
CA TRP A 248 5.19 4.75 19.62
C TRP A 248 5.67 6.20 19.82
N HIS A 249 6.71 6.39 20.64
CA HIS A 249 7.35 7.67 20.92
C HIS A 249 8.71 7.84 20.22
N ALA A 250 9.14 6.88 19.39
CA ALA A 250 10.34 7.02 18.58
C ALA A 250 10.22 8.26 17.65
N PRO A 251 11.27 9.09 17.54
CA PRO A 251 11.20 10.36 16.84
C PRO A 251 11.28 10.18 15.32
N VAL A 252 10.23 10.57 14.62
CA VAL A 252 10.18 10.53 13.15
C VAL A 252 10.40 11.93 12.57
N ARG A 253 11.04 12.02 11.40
CA ARG A 253 11.15 13.25 10.61
C ARG A 253 10.45 13.07 9.28
N LEU A 254 9.22 13.56 9.18
CA LEU A 254 8.52 13.68 7.90
C LEU A 254 9.25 14.68 7.00
N ARG A 255 9.37 14.35 5.72
CA ARG A 255 10.06 15.11 4.67
C ARG A 255 9.08 15.37 3.51
N TRP A 256 9.08 16.57 2.94
CA TRP A 256 8.36 16.91 1.70
C TRP A 256 9.06 18.08 1.00
N PHE A 257 8.61 18.43 -0.20
CA PHE A 257 9.19 19.49 -1.02
C PHE A 257 8.18 20.62 -1.24
N GLU A 258 8.54 21.84 -0.83
CA GLU A 258 7.66 23.00 -0.89
C GLU A 258 8.47 24.26 -1.27
N ALA A 259 7.90 25.12 -2.11
CA ALA A 259 8.54 26.38 -2.54
C ALA A 259 9.97 26.24 -3.10
N ASP A 260 10.26 25.11 -3.76
CA ASP A 260 11.57 24.70 -4.29
C ASP A 260 12.63 24.33 -3.23
N GLU A 261 12.23 24.12 -1.98
CA GLU A 261 13.08 23.72 -0.86
C GLU A 261 12.62 22.40 -0.20
N ALA A 262 13.59 21.62 0.28
CA ALA A 262 13.32 20.43 1.07
C ALA A 262 12.88 20.84 2.48
N THR A 263 11.65 20.49 2.84
CA THR A 263 10.98 20.86 4.10
C THR A 263 10.84 19.64 5.01
N SER A 264 10.83 19.82 6.33
CA SER A 264 10.62 18.70 7.26
C SER A 264 9.91 19.06 8.56
N ARG A 265 9.21 18.09 9.14
CA ARG A 265 8.52 18.18 10.44
C ARG A 265 8.98 17.05 11.36
N ARG A 266 9.34 17.39 12.60
CA ARG A 266 9.58 16.40 13.65
C ARG A 266 8.25 15.98 14.28
N THR A 267 8.06 14.68 14.43
CA THR A 267 6.90 14.06 15.08
C THR A 267 7.34 12.76 15.78
N THR A 268 6.40 11.90 16.17
CA THR A 268 6.70 10.51 16.61
C THR A 268 5.96 9.50 15.74
N VAL A 269 6.27 8.21 15.87
CA VAL A 269 5.49 7.12 15.24
C VAL A 269 3.98 7.30 15.43
N ALA A 270 3.52 7.53 16.66
CA ALA A 270 2.11 7.81 16.94
C ALA A 270 1.60 9.09 16.23
N GLY A 271 2.45 10.11 16.08
CA GLY A 271 2.14 11.31 15.31
C GLY A 271 2.00 11.06 13.80
N VAL A 272 2.75 10.12 13.23
CA VAL A 272 2.61 9.66 11.83
C VAL A 272 1.31 8.90 11.63
N ILE A 273 0.94 7.99 12.54
CA ILE A 273 -0.34 7.27 12.46
C ILE A 273 -1.53 8.24 12.66
N ALA A 274 -1.38 9.25 13.52
CA ALA A 274 -2.35 10.34 13.65
C ALA A 274 -2.47 11.19 12.36
N HIS A 275 -1.37 11.44 11.65
CA HIS A 275 -1.39 12.07 10.34
C HIS A 275 -2.17 11.23 9.32
N LEU A 276 -1.81 9.94 9.15
CA LEU A 276 -2.48 9.02 8.24
C LEU A 276 -3.99 8.94 8.51
N LEU A 277 -4.39 8.71 9.78
CA LEU A 277 -5.79 8.75 10.23
C LEU A 277 -6.49 10.06 9.83
N SER A 278 -5.84 11.20 10.05
CA SER A 278 -6.45 12.50 9.75
C SER A 278 -6.67 12.71 8.26
N VAL A 279 -5.74 12.29 7.40
CA VAL A 279 -5.80 12.53 5.94
C VAL A 279 -6.63 11.47 5.21
N ASP A 280 -6.57 10.20 5.62
CA ASP A 280 -7.47 9.14 5.13
C ASP A 280 -8.95 9.46 5.40
N GLY A 281 -9.21 10.31 6.42
CA GLY A 281 -10.52 10.92 6.67
C GLY A 281 -11.13 11.69 5.50
N LEU A 282 -10.31 12.22 4.56
CA LEU A 282 -10.82 12.82 3.32
C LEU A 282 -11.57 11.80 2.47
N VAL A 283 -11.05 10.57 2.37
CA VAL A 283 -11.69 9.47 1.65
C VAL A 283 -12.90 8.95 2.41
N ALA A 284 -12.81 8.87 3.75
CA ALA A 284 -13.92 8.43 4.60
C ALA A 284 -15.15 9.35 4.43
N VAL A 285 -14.96 10.66 4.54
CA VAL A 285 -16.03 11.66 4.36
C VAL A 285 -16.60 11.63 2.94
N ALA A 286 -15.75 11.48 1.91
CA ALA A 286 -16.22 11.34 0.53
C ALA A 286 -17.11 10.09 0.35
N LEU A 287 -16.76 8.96 0.99
CA LEU A 287 -17.54 7.73 0.99
C LEU A 287 -18.80 7.79 1.88
N GLY A 288 -19.03 8.88 2.62
CA GLY A 288 -20.16 9.04 3.53
C GLY A 288 -20.00 8.29 4.86
N LEU A 289 -18.76 7.98 5.25
CA LEU A 289 -18.40 7.50 6.59
C LEU A 289 -18.16 8.69 7.53
N ASP A 290 -18.11 8.42 8.83
CA ASP A 290 -17.80 9.43 9.85
C ASP A 290 -16.37 9.98 9.69
N ASP A 291 -16.19 11.27 9.97
CA ASP A 291 -14.86 11.90 9.96
C ASP A 291 -14.07 11.47 11.22
N PRO A 292 -12.88 10.87 11.10
CA PRO A 292 -12.03 10.50 12.26
C PRO A 292 -11.59 11.69 13.12
N MET A 293 -11.71 12.92 12.61
CA MET A 293 -11.46 14.14 13.38
C MET A 293 -12.60 14.43 14.38
N GLY A 294 -13.78 13.84 14.22
CA GLY A 294 -14.94 14.04 15.09
C GLY A 294 -15.32 15.52 15.20
N GLU A 295 -15.33 16.06 16.42
CA GLU A 295 -15.63 17.48 16.68
C GLU A 295 -14.44 18.43 16.42
N ILE A 296 -13.25 17.93 16.08
CA ILE A 296 -12.07 18.78 15.83
C ILE A 296 -12.27 19.55 14.53
N PRO A 297 -12.33 20.90 14.54
CA PRO A 297 -12.46 21.66 13.31
C PRO A 297 -11.17 21.60 12.49
N ALA A 298 -11.26 21.11 11.25
CA ALA A 298 -10.19 21.23 10.28
C ALA A 298 -9.98 22.71 9.94
N GLY A 299 -8.77 23.25 10.19
CA GLY A 299 -8.46 24.65 9.91
C GLY A 299 -8.45 24.98 8.42
N ALA A 300 -8.20 23.96 7.59
CA ALA A 300 -8.45 23.92 6.16
C ALA A 300 -8.75 22.45 5.76
N PRO A 301 -9.55 22.20 4.71
CA PRO A 301 -9.84 20.85 4.21
C PRO A 301 -8.69 20.27 3.34
N THR A 302 -7.44 20.55 3.73
CA THR A 302 -6.21 20.05 3.10
C THR A 302 -5.55 18.99 3.98
N PRO A 303 -4.71 18.09 3.43
CA PRO A 303 -3.92 17.13 4.22
C PRO A 303 -3.15 17.80 5.39
N ALA A 304 -2.30 18.78 5.12
CA ALA A 304 -1.59 19.57 6.14
C ALA A 304 -2.54 20.24 7.15
N GLY A 305 -3.66 20.81 6.67
CA GLY A 305 -4.64 21.51 7.50
C GLY A 305 -5.34 20.59 8.50
N ARG A 306 -5.67 19.36 8.07
CA ARG A 306 -6.25 18.31 8.92
C ARG A 306 -5.22 17.76 9.91
N THR A 307 -4.01 17.45 9.43
CA THR A 307 -2.88 16.99 10.25
C THR A 307 -2.55 17.96 11.39
N GLU A 308 -2.30 19.24 11.08
CA GLU A 308 -1.97 20.25 12.09
C GLU A 308 -3.17 20.59 12.97
N SER A 309 -4.43 20.47 12.52
CA SER A 309 -5.60 20.55 13.42
C SER A 309 -5.63 19.39 14.43
N TYR A 310 -5.44 18.15 13.96
CA TYR A 310 -5.50 16.95 14.81
C TYR A 310 -4.38 16.93 15.86
N TRP A 311 -3.14 17.24 15.44
CA TRP A 311 -1.99 17.35 16.36
C TRP A 311 -2.19 18.48 17.39
N ARG A 312 -2.74 19.64 17.01
CA ARG A 312 -2.99 20.75 17.95
C ARG A 312 -4.16 20.51 18.91
N ALA A 313 -5.15 19.70 18.53
CA ALA A 313 -6.28 19.34 19.38
C ALA A 313 -5.88 18.40 20.54
N SER A 314 -4.77 17.68 20.39
CA SER A 314 -4.28 16.72 21.40
C SER A 314 -3.51 17.44 22.51
N HIS A 315 -4.01 17.40 23.75
CA HIS A 315 -3.33 18.04 24.91
C HIS A 315 -2.00 17.37 25.28
N PHE A 316 -1.87 16.09 24.96
CA PHE A 316 -0.62 15.32 25.03
C PHE A 316 -0.25 14.83 23.63
N PRO A 317 1.04 14.56 23.34
CA PRO A 317 1.42 13.91 22.09
C PRO A 317 0.63 12.61 21.87
N PRO A 318 0.27 12.26 20.62
CA PRO A 318 -0.33 10.97 20.31
C PRO A 318 0.46 9.79 20.91
N THR A 319 -0.25 8.75 21.30
CA THR A 319 0.30 7.49 21.84
C THR A 319 -0.24 6.33 21.01
N ARG A 320 0.09 5.08 21.40
CA ARG A 320 -0.47 3.84 20.86
C ARG A 320 -2.00 3.83 20.66
N SER A 321 -2.76 4.65 21.40
CA SER A 321 -4.22 4.73 21.27
C SER A 321 -4.71 5.06 19.85
N VAL A 322 -3.92 5.75 19.02
CA VAL A 322 -4.32 6.11 17.65
C VAL A 322 -4.38 4.90 16.69
N ARG A 323 -3.74 3.78 17.02
CA ARG A 323 -3.70 2.60 16.15
C ARG A 323 -5.09 2.00 15.92
N ALA A 324 -5.91 1.90 16.98
CA ALA A 324 -7.22 1.25 16.86
C ALA A 324 -8.18 2.04 15.93
N PRO A 325 -8.37 3.37 16.10
CA PRO A 325 -9.16 4.18 15.16
C PRO A 325 -8.61 4.15 13.72
N TRP A 326 -7.29 4.24 13.53
CA TRP A 326 -6.67 4.17 12.19
C TRP A 326 -6.94 2.83 11.49
N ARG A 327 -6.80 1.72 12.22
CA ARG A 327 -7.04 0.37 11.71
C ARG A 327 -8.51 0.12 11.42
N GLU A 328 -9.41 0.60 12.28
CA GLU A 328 -10.86 0.56 12.08
C GLU A 328 -11.27 1.33 10.82
N GLN A 329 -10.79 2.57 10.67
CA GLN A 329 -11.00 3.36 9.46
C GLN A 329 -10.48 2.66 8.20
N SER A 330 -9.25 2.15 8.21
CA SER A 330 -8.65 1.47 7.05
C SER A 330 -9.52 0.28 6.61
N HIS A 331 -10.02 -0.50 7.57
CA HIS A 331 -10.97 -1.58 7.30
C HIS A 331 -12.31 -1.10 6.76
N ASP A 332 -12.89 -0.01 7.30
CA ASP A 332 -14.17 0.51 6.84
C ASP A 332 -14.10 1.16 5.46
N LEU A 333 -12.96 1.76 5.11
CA LEU A 333 -12.65 2.22 3.74
C LEU A 333 -12.64 1.02 2.78
N VAL A 334 -11.80 0.01 3.04
CA VAL A 334 -11.68 -1.23 2.25
C VAL A 334 -13.02 -1.96 2.12
N ARG A 335 -13.77 -2.06 3.23
CA ARG A 335 -15.11 -2.65 3.28
C ARG A 335 -16.08 -1.88 2.40
N THR A 336 -16.15 -0.56 2.57
CA THR A 336 -17.09 0.30 1.85
C THR A 336 -16.82 0.25 0.35
N VAL A 337 -15.57 0.41 -0.09
CA VAL A 337 -15.25 0.35 -1.52
C VAL A 337 -15.60 -1.01 -2.15
N SER A 338 -15.52 -2.10 -1.38
CA SER A 338 -15.93 -3.44 -1.82
C SER A 338 -17.44 -3.62 -2.03
N PHE A 339 -18.28 -2.77 -1.43
CA PHE A 339 -19.71 -2.71 -1.69
C PHE A 339 -20.09 -1.66 -2.75
N THR A 340 -19.25 -0.66 -2.97
CA THR A 340 -19.49 0.34 -4.02
C THR A 340 -19.16 -0.22 -5.40
N GLY A 341 -20.13 -0.21 -6.31
CA GLY A 341 -19.98 -0.78 -7.65
C GLY A 341 -18.93 -0.07 -8.52
N SER A 342 -18.64 -0.62 -9.69
CA SER A 342 -17.59 -0.14 -10.62
C SER A 342 -17.74 1.32 -11.09
N THR A 343 -18.91 1.95 -10.90
CA THR A 343 -19.14 3.38 -11.17
C THR A 343 -18.58 4.30 -10.08
N SER A 344 -18.43 3.83 -8.84
CA SER A 344 -18.10 4.66 -7.67
C SER A 344 -16.65 5.12 -7.62
N GLY A 345 -15.73 4.43 -8.30
CA GLY A 345 -14.33 4.86 -8.41
C GLY A 345 -14.13 6.23 -9.04
N LYS A 346 -15.16 6.83 -9.66
CA LYS A 346 -15.15 8.18 -10.24
C LYS A 346 -15.65 9.29 -9.30
N LEU A 347 -16.08 8.94 -8.07
CA LEU A 347 -16.46 9.91 -7.05
C LEU A 347 -15.30 10.86 -6.77
N ALA A 348 -15.55 12.17 -6.70
CA ALA A 348 -14.51 13.15 -6.39
C ALA A 348 -14.20 13.15 -4.89
N VAL A 349 -12.91 13.08 -4.55
CA VAL A 349 -12.37 13.24 -3.20
C VAL A 349 -11.63 14.58 -3.15
N PRO A 350 -12.08 15.58 -2.38
CA PRO A 350 -11.43 16.87 -2.30
C PRO A 350 -10.18 16.82 -1.41
N TYR A 351 -9.08 17.40 -1.89
CA TYR A 351 -7.82 17.60 -1.17
C TYR A 351 -7.57 19.08 -0.83
N GLY A 352 -8.58 19.93 -1.00
CA GLY A 352 -8.52 21.39 -0.87
C GLY A 352 -8.39 22.05 -2.25
N ASP A 353 -7.16 22.33 -2.68
CA ASP A 353 -6.89 23.05 -3.95
C ASP A 353 -7.12 22.20 -5.21
N PHE A 354 -7.30 20.89 -5.06
CA PHE A 354 -7.58 19.93 -6.13
C PHE A 354 -8.49 18.80 -5.64
N GLU A 355 -8.98 17.99 -6.58
CA GLU A 355 -9.77 16.79 -6.31
C GLU A 355 -9.15 15.60 -7.05
N LEU A 356 -9.21 14.42 -6.45
CA LEU A 356 -8.86 13.15 -7.09
C LEU A 356 -10.11 12.29 -7.24
N PRO A 357 -10.29 11.55 -8.36
CA PRO A 357 -11.23 10.43 -8.40
C PRO A 357 -10.92 9.43 -7.29
N LEU A 358 -11.92 8.80 -6.68
CA LEU A 358 -11.76 7.86 -5.56
C LEU A 358 -10.72 6.75 -5.81
N HIS A 359 -10.60 6.25 -7.04
CA HIS A 359 -9.57 5.26 -7.38
C HIS A 359 -8.14 5.82 -7.30
N ASP A 360 -7.94 7.06 -7.77
CA ASP A 360 -6.66 7.77 -7.69
C ASP A 360 -6.39 8.23 -6.25
N ALA A 361 -7.42 8.67 -5.51
CA ALA A 361 -7.30 9.00 -4.09
C ALA A 361 -6.86 7.78 -3.25
N MET A 362 -7.39 6.59 -3.52
CA MET A 362 -7.00 5.38 -2.81
C MET A 362 -5.60 4.87 -3.21
N LEU A 363 -5.14 5.13 -4.44
CA LEU A 363 -3.75 4.92 -4.84
C LEU A 363 -2.80 5.92 -4.17
N ASP A 364 -3.20 7.19 -4.05
CA ASP A 364 -2.49 8.22 -3.29
C ASP A 364 -2.36 7.82 -1.82
N ARG A 365 -3.46 7.46 -1.14
CA ARG A 365 -3.40 7.00 0.25
C ARG A 365 -2.53 5.74 0.43
N ALA A 366 -2.49 4.84 -0.56
CA ALA A 366 -1.60 3.68 -0.53
C ALA A 366 -0.11 4.06 -0.64
N PHE A 367 0.22 5.04 -1.49
CA PHE A 367 1.56 5.58 -1.63
C PHE A 367 2.03 6.25 -0.33
N GLU A 368 1.22 7.16 0.21
CA GLU A 368 1.50 7.87 1.47
C GLU A 368 1.63 6.90 2.66
N CYS A 369 0.78 5.86 2.72
CA CYS A 369 0.90 4.80 3.73
C CYS A 369 2.21 4.02 3.62
N TRP A 370 2.66 3.67 2.41
CA TRP A 370 3.96 3.00 2.21
C TRP A 370 5.15 3.90 2.57
N VAL A 371 5.16 5.15 2.10
CA VAL A 371 6.22 6.13 2.39
C VAL A 371 6.37 6.31 3.91
N HIS A 372 5.25 6.57 4.60
CA HIS A 372 5.26 6.77 6.04
C HIS A 372 5.48 5.50 6.87
N ALA A 373 5.17 4.32 6.34
CA ALA A 373 5.65 3.06 6.92
C ALA A 373 7.17 2.94 6.81
N GLY A 374 7.78 3.45 5.74
CA GLY A 374 9.23 3.63 5.59
C GLY A 374 9.81 4.59 6.63
N ASP A 375 9.22 5.79 6.79
CA ASP A 375 9.62 6.76 7.84
C ASP A 375 9.59 6.14 9.26
N ILE A 376 8.54 5.37 9.56
CA ILE A 376 8.40 4.67 10.84
C ILE A 376 9.48 3.60 11.00
N ALA A 377 9.72 2.81 9.94
CA ALA A 377 10.70 1.74 9.96
C ALA A 377 12.16 2.26 10.07
N GLU A 378 12.49 3.37 9.40
CA GLU A 378 13.77 4.10 9.57
C GLU A 378 13.95 4.52 11.05
N ALA A 379 12.90 5.04 11.69
CA ALA A 379 12.95 5.53 13.07
C ALA A 379 13.05 4.43 14.16
N VAL A 380 12.88 3.15 13.80
CA VAL A 380 13.01 2.00 14.72
C VAL A 380 13.99 0.91 14.22
N ASP A 381 14.86 1.25 13.25
CA ASP A 381 15.85 0.35 12.65
C ASP A 381 15.25 -0.96 12.07
N TYR A 382 14.04 -0.91 11.51
CA TYR A 382 13.33 -2.08 10.96
C TYR A 382 13.46 -2.19 9.43
N PRO A 383 13.71 -3.38 8.86
CA PRO A 383 13.79 -3.57 7.40
C PRO A 383 12.41 -3.55 6.74
N TYR A 384 12.11 -2.51 5.95
CA TYR A 384 10.83 -2.38 5.23
C TYR A 384 11.03 -2.37 3.70
N ALA A 385 10.49 -3.38 3.02
CA ALA A 385 10.64 -3.55 1.58
C ALA A 385 9.73 -2.60 0.76
N PRO A 386 10.02 -2.37 -0.54
CA PRO A 386 9.09 -1.71 -1.45
C PRO A 386 7.75 -2.47 -1.61
N PRO A 387 6.70 -1.86 -2.20
CA PRO A 387 5.45 -2.52 -2.55
C PRO A 387 5.66 -3.62 -3.59
N SER A 388 4.64 -4.45 -3.80
CA SER A 388 4.68 -5.41 -4.92
C SER A 388 4.88 -4.67 -6.25
N PRO A 389 5.59 -5.24 -7.25
CA PRO A 389 5.83 -4.56 -8.53
C PRO A 389 4.58 -4.00 -9.22
N ARG A 390 3.44 -4.72 -9.14
CA ARG A 390 2.14 -4.28 -9.66
C ARG A 390 1.53 -3.12 -8.87
N HIS A 391 1.79 -3.02 -7.58
CA HIS A 391 1.33 -1.89 -6.74
C HIS A 391 2.21 -0.66 -6.99
N LEU A 392 3.53 -0.84 -6.98
CA LEU A 392 4.50 0.22 -7.26
C LEU A 392 4.25 0.85 -8.64
N ASN A 393 4.05 0.04 -9.68
CA ASN A 393 3.71 0.51 -11.03
C ASN A 393 2.45 1.41 -11.07
N ARG A 394 1.42 1.08 -10.28
CA ARG A 394 0.17 1.87 -10.20
C ARG A 394 0.36 3.21 -9.48
N MET A 395 1.22 3.24 -8.46
CA MET A 395 1.59 4.48 -7.76
C MET A 395 2.42 5.39 -8.68
N ILE A 396 3.38 4.82 -9.40
CA ILE A 396 4.18 5.52 -10.42
C ILE A 396 3.28 6.08 -11.53
N ASP A 397 2.33 5.29 -12.04
CA ASP A 397 1.40 5.74 -13.09
C ASP A 397 0.55 6.93 -12.63
N LEU A 398 0.02 6.91 -11.40
CA LEU A 398 -0.70 8.05 -10.83
C LEU A 398 0.18 9.30 -10.80
N ALA A 399 1.38 9.20 -10.22
CA ALA A 399 2.31 10.31 -10.15
C ALA A 399 2.67 10.86 -11.55
N ALA A 400 2.98 9.98 -12.50
CA ALA A 400 3.26 10.33 -13.90
C ALA A 400 2.08 11.04 -14.58
N ARG A 401 0.84 10.59 -14.36
CA ARG A 401 -0.38 11.26 -14.85
C ARG A 401 -0.61 12.63 -14.22
N MET A 402 -0.14 12.87 -13.00
CA MET A 402 -0.27 14.16 -12.31
C MET A 402 0.78 15.19 -12.77
N LEU A 403 1.97 14.77 -13.22
CA LEU A 403 3.07 15.66 -13.62
C LEU A 403 2.66 16.81 -14.57
N PRO A 404 1.85 16.62 -15.64
CA PRO A 404 1.47 17.72 -16.52
C PRO A 404 0.69 18.84 -15.82
N ALA A 405 -0.18 18.48 -14.87
CA ALA A 405 -0.96 19.44 -14.09
C ALA A 405 -0.06 20.19 -13.09
N VAL A 406 0.85 19.49 -12.41
CA VAL A 406 1.82 20.08 -11.47
C VAL A 406 2.80 21.00 -12.20
N LEU A 407 3.34 20.59 -13.35
CA LEU A 407 4.18 21.45 -14.21
C LEU A 407 3.47 22.75 -14.62
N ALA A 408 2.16 22.68 -14.91
CA ALA A 408 1.37 23.86 -15.28
C ALA A 408 1.13 24.78 -14.07
N GLU A 409 0.95 24.23 -12.88
CA GLU A 409 0.83 24.99 -11.63
C GLU A 409 2.16 25.66 -11.23
N ARG A 410 3.28 24.92 -11.30
CA ARG A 410 4.63 25.49 -11.10
C ARG A 410 4.91 26.66 -12.05
N ARG A 411 4.52 26.55 -13.32
CA ARG A 411 4.61 27.65 -14.29
C ARG A 411 3.70 28.84 -13.96
N ARG A 412 2.47 28.61 -13.45
CA ARG A 412 1.60 29.69 -12.94
C ARG A 412 2.23 30.43 -11.76
N LYS A 413 2.92 29.71 -10.88
CA LYS A 413 3.68 30.24 -9.72
C LYS A 413 5.05 30.83 -10.07
N GLY A 414 5.51 30.72 -11.32
CA GLY A 414 6.83 31.20 -11.75
C GLY A 414 8.02 30.33 -11.30
N LEU A 415 7.76 29.11 -10.82
CA LEU A 415 8.76 28.15 -10.31
C LEU A 415 9.28 27.19 -11.41
N ALA A 416 8.83 27.34 -12.64
CA ALA A 416 9.23 26.53 -13.79
C ALA A 416 9.30 27.43 -15.03
N ALA A 417 10.07 27.02 -16.02
CA ALA A 417 10.47 27.90 -17.12
C ALA A 417 9.26 28.45 -17.91
N PRO A 418 9.26 29.74 -18.30
CA PRO A 418 8.29 30.22 -19.26
C PRO A 418 8.52 29.49 -20.59
N VAL A 419 7.44 29.03 -21.22
CA VAL A 419 7.53 28.17 -22.42
C VAL A 419 8.10 28.97 -23.61
N HIS A 420 9.42 28.93 -23.78
CA HIS A 420 10.11 29.45 -24.96
C HIS A 420 9.78 28.55 -26.17
N GLY A 421 9.34 29.15 -27.28
CA GLY A 421 9.02 28.38 -28.50
C GLY A 421 7.70 27.59 -28.46
N ARG A 422 6.66 28.12 -27.78
CA ARG A 422 5.32 27.49 -27.65
C ARG A 422 4.81 26.86 -28.95
N HIS A 423 4.77 25.52 -29.00
CA HIS A 423 3.88 24.79 -29.89
C HIS A 423 2.58 24.49 -29.13
N LEU A 424 1.75 25.52 -28.94
CA LEU A 424 0.42 25.33 -28.35
C LEU A 424 -0.44 24.48 -29.28
N VAL A 425 -0.57 23.20 -28.94
CA VAL A 425 -1.45 22.28 -29.65
C VAL A 425 -2.88 22.39 -29.13
N SER A 426 -3.84 22.03 -29.98
CA SER A 426 -5.23 21.80 -29.57
C SER A 426 -5.27 20.74 -28.47
N ALA A 427 -6.29 20.79 -27.60
CA ALA A 427 -6.52 19.71 -26.63
C ALA A 427 -6.62 18.35 -27.35
N GLY A 428 -5.97 17.32 -26.78
CA GLY A 428 -5.80 16.00 -27.42
C GLY A 428 -4.70 15.93 -28.49
N GLY A 429 -4.04 17.04 -28.84
CA GLY A 429 -2.96 17.08 -29.81
C GLY A 429 -1.60 16.63 -29.22
N PRO A 430 -0.68 16.12 -30.05
CA PRO A 430 0.65 15.67 -29.60
C PRO A 430 1.54 16.87 -29.22
N GLY A 431 1.96 16.95 -27.97
CA GLY A 431 2.80 18.05 -27.46
C GLY A 431 4.29 17.71 -27.36
N ARG A 432 5.14 18.73 -27.15
CA ARG A 432 6.55 18.53 -26.76
C ARG A 432 6.58 17.68 -25.48
N SER A 433 7.34 16.60 -25.49
CA SER A 433 7.26 15.54 -24.47
C SER A 433 8.62 15.22 -23.87
N LEU A 434 8.63 14.84 -22.60
CA LEU A 434 9.73 14.15 -21.96
C LEU A 434 9.35 12.68 -21.80
N ARG A 435 10.25 11.76 -22.17
CA ARG A 435 10.10 10.34 -21.85
C ARG A 435 10.64 10.09 -20.45
N LEU A 436 9.80 9.52 -19.59
CA LEU A 436 10.12 9.06 -18.26
C LEU A 436 10.18 7.52 -18.32
N GLU A 437 11.39 6.98 -18.30
CA GLU A 437 11.65 5.54 -18.18
C GLU A 437 11.88 5.21 -16.71
N ILE A 438 11.14 4.25 -16.18
CA ILE A 438 11.34 3.74 -14.83
C ILE A 438 11.82 2.29 -14.94
N GLU A 439 12.95 2.01 -14.30
CA GLU A 439 13.59 0.70 -14.33
C GLU A 439 12.97 -0.27 -13.30
N GLY A 440 13.32 -1.56 -13.42
CA GLY A 440 12.91 -2.61 -12.49
C GLY A 440 11.53 -3.23 -12.77
N MET A 441 11.11 -4.20 -11.95
CA MET A 441 9.90 -5.01 -12.21
C MET A 441 8.59 -4.23 -12.11
N GLY A 442 8.57 -3.09 -11.40
CA GLY A 442 7.42 -2.17 -11.32
C GLY A 442 7.52 -1.01 -12.33
N GLY A 443 8.55 -1.01 -13.16
CA GLY A 443 8.87 0.06 -14.10
C GLY A 443 7.95 0.16 -15.31
N GLY A 444 8.32 1.02 -16.25
CA GLY A 444 7.54 1.33 -17.45
C GLY A 444 8.05 2.59 -18.16
N GLU A 445 7.38 3.00 -19.24
CA GLU A 445 7.67 4.25 -19.95
C GLU A 445 6.42 5.12 -20.01
N TRP A 446 6.57 6.40 -19.64
CA TRP A 446 5.52 7.43 -19.75
C TRP A 446 6.02 8.60 -20.59
N LEU A 447 5.17 9.10 -21.49
CA LEU A 447 5.44 10.32 -22.27
C LEU A 447 4.72 11.50 -21.61
N ILE A 448 5.48 12.33 -20.90
CA ILE A 448 4.97 13.46 -20.12
C ILE A 448 4.83 14.69 -21.04
N PRO A 449 3.62 15.17 -21.37
CA PRO A 449 3.44 16.40 -22.15
C PRO A 449 3.89 17.62 -21.35
N LEU A 450 4.87 18.36 -21.88
CA LEU A 450 5.53 19.45 -21.17
C LEU A 450 4.75 20.77 -21.26
N ASP A 451 4.09 21.06 -22.38
CA ASP A 451 3.54 22.41 -22.61
C ASP A 451 2.16 22.65 -22.01
N SER A 452 1.29 21.64 -21.96
CA SER A 452 -0.11 21.77 -21.57
C SER A 452 -0.63 20.47 -20.94
N PRO A 453 -1.38 20.51 -19.83
CA PRO A 453 -2.07 19.34 -19.27
C PRO A 453 -3.10 18.71 -20.23
N ALA A 454 -3.56 19.47 -21.23
CA ALA A 454 -4.51 19.01 -22.23
C ALA A 454 -3.84 18.46 -23.51
N ALA A 455 -2.51 18.45 -23.59
CA ALA A 455 -1.78 17.80 -24.69
C ALA A 455 -1.57 16.30 -24.40
N VAL A 456 -1.29 15.52 -25.44
CA VAL A 456 -0.97 14.10 -25.35
C VAL A 456 0.54 13.91 -25.53
N GLY A 457 1.14 13.01 -24.74
CA GLY A 457 2.53 12.62 -24.87
C GLY A 457 2.84 12.03 -26.25
N SER A 458 4.01 12.34 -26.81
CA SER A 458 4.37 11.97 -28.18
C SER A 458 5.86 11.68 -28.33
N ALA A 459 6.22 10.43 -28.62
CA ALA A 459 7.60 10.03 -28.91
C ALA A 459 8.18 10.76 -30.15
N ALA A 460 7.33 11.11 -31.13
CA ALA A 460 7.72 11.93 -32.28
C ALA A 460 8.09 13.38 -31.92
N HIS A 461 7.76 13.83 -30.70
CA HIS A 461 8.09 15.14 -30.14
C HIS A 461 8.83 15.01 -28.80
N GLU A 462 9.54 13.89 -28.59
CA GLU A 462 10.46 13.71 -27.46
C GLU A 462 11.63 14.69 -27.58
N VAL A 463 11.87 15.46 -26.52
CA VAL A 463 13.01 16.41 -26.44
C VAL A 463 13.94 16.13 -25.27
N ALA A 464 13.50 15.27 -24.35
CA ALA A 464 14.22 14.89 -23.16
C ALA A 464 13.84 13.47 -22.76
N HIS A 465 14.80 12.77 -22.16
CA HIS A 465 14.65 11.44 -21.60
C HIS A 465 15.25 11.43 -20.19
N VAL A 466 14.50 10.87 -19.25
CA VAL A 466 14.87 10.68 -17.85
C VAL A 466 14.64 9.22 -17.48
N ALA A 467 15.68 8.55 -16.96
CA ALA A 467 15.64 7.16 -16.53
C ALA A 467 16.05 7.03 -15.05
N LEU A 468 15.30 6.28 -14.25
CA LEU A 468 15.62 6.02 -12.83
C LEU A 468 14.90 4.77 -12.29
N ASP A 469 15.36 4.24 -11.15
CA ASP A 469 14.66 3.14 -10.45
C ASP A 469 13.29 3.58 -9.90
N GLY A 470 12.35 2.63 -9.81
CA GLY A 470 11.00 2.91 -9.30
C GLY A 470 10.94 3.38 -7.85
N VAL A 471 11.83 2.89 -6.99
CA VAL A 471 11.92 3.38 -5.60
C VAL A 471 12.51 4.78 -5.58
N GLU A 472 13.55 5.05 -6.37
CA GLU A 472 14.17 6.39 -6.48
C GLU A 472 13.16 7.45 -6.95
N PHE A 473 12.35 7.14 -7.97
CA PHE A 473 11.28 8.03 -8.43
C PHE A 473 10.25 8.29 -7.34
N CYS A 474 9.87 7.27 -6.57
CA CYS A 474 8.95 7.42 -5.46
C CYS A 474 9.54 8.23 -4.30
N GLN A 475 10.82 8.08 -3.97
CA GLN A 475 11.50 8.89 -2.96
C GLN A 475 11.62 10.36 -3.39
N LEU A 476 11.87 10.63 -4.68
CA LEU A 476 11.78 11.97 -5.26
C LEU A 476 10.35 12.51 -5.14
N ALA A 477 9.34 11.75 -5.57
CA ALA A 477 7.93 12.16 -5.52
C ALA A 477 7.39 12.38 -4.10
N ALA A 478 7.96 11.68 -3.10
CA ALA A 478 7.73 11.86 -1.67
C ALA A 478 8.57 13.00 -1.04
N GLY A 479 9.37 13.74 -1.83
CA GLY A 479 10.20 14.85 -1.33
C GLY A 479 11.29 14.42 -0.35
N HIS A 480 11.65 13.14 -0.33
CA HIS A 480 12.72 12.59 0.49
C HIS A 480 14.10 12.80 -0.13
N VAL A 481 14.17 12.82 -1.47
CA VAL A 481 15.37 13.12 -2.26
C VAL A 481 15.19 14.46 -2.98
N PRO A 482 16.11 15.42 -2.84
CA PRO A 482 16.04 16.68 -3.59
C PRO A 482 16.14 16.45 -5.11
N PRO A 483 15.40 17.20 -5.96
CA PRO A 483 15.44 17.05 -7.42
C PRO A 483 16.83 17.14 -8.07
N ALA A 484 17.78 17.81 -7.43
CA ALA A 484 19.16 17.96 -7.91
C ALA A 484 20.08 16.79 -7.51
N GLU A 485 19.66 15.96 -6.55
CA GLU A 485 20.41 14.83 -5.99
C GLU A 485 19.86 13.47 -6.47
N ALA A 486 18.65 13.46 -7.06
CA ALA A 486 18.01 12.26 -7.60
C ALA A 486 18.91 11.49 -8.57
N ALA A 487 19.03 10.18 -8.34
CA ALA A 487 19.87 9.25 -9.10
C ALA A 487 19.26 8.90 -10.47
N ALA A 488 19.13 9.92 -11.33
CA ALA A 488 18.51 9.81 -12.64
C ALA A 488 19.51 9.95 -13.79
N GLY A 489 19.44 9.02 -14.75
CA GLY A 489 20.01 9.18 -16.09
C GLY A 489 19.26 10.27 -16.87
N GLN A 490 19.99 11.17 -17.54
CA GLN A 490 19.44 12.38 -18.13
C GLN A 490 20.00 12.61 -19.55
N LEU A 491 19.11 12.80 -20.53
CA LEU A 491 19.48 13.07 -21.93
C LEU A 491 18.52 14.09 -22.57
N GLY A 492 19.06 15.07 -23.30
CA GLY A 492 18.27 16.05 -24.06
C GLY A 492 18.13 17.40 -23.36
N ASP A 493 16.94 18.01 -23.45
CA ASP A 493 16.63 19.35 -22.94
C ASP A 493 16.72 19.41 -21.39
N ARG A 494 17.77 20.06 -20.90
CA ARG A 494 18.05 20.22 -19.45
C ARG A 494 16.99 21.05 -18.71
N GLU A 495 16.32 21.98 -19.38
CA GLU A 495 15.29 22.81 -18.76
C GLU A 495 14.02 21.98 -18.56
N ALA A 496 13.62 21.21 -19.57
CA ALA A 496 12.53 20.24 -19.48
C ALA A 496 12.77 19.16 -18.40
N ILE A 497 14.00 18.61 -18.33
CA ILE A 497 14.39 17.61 -17.31
C ILE A 497 14.27 18.19 -15.91
N ARG A 498 14.85 19.38 -15.68
CA ARG A 498 14.76 20.06 -14.38
C ARG A 498 13.31 20.32 -13.99
N ASP A 499 12.51 20.90 -14.88
CA ASP A 499 11.11 21.21 -14.61
C ASP A 499 10.31 19.95 -14.22
N VAL A 500 10.56 18.80 -14.88
CA VAL A 500 9.92 17.52 -14.52
C VAL A 500 10.39 16.97 -13.17
N LEU A 501 11.69 16.96 -12.87
CA LEU A 501 12.18 16.47 -11.56
C LEU A 501 11.67 17.32 -10.40
N PHE A 502 11.62 18.65 -10.57
CA PHE A 502 11.02 19.56 -9.59
C PHE A 502 9.49 19.40 -9.50
N ALA A 503 8.80 19.10 -10.60
CA ALA A 503 7.36 18.78 -10.59
C ALA A 503 7.06 17.45 -9.89
N ALA A 504 7.91 16.44 -10.05
CA ALA A 504 7.79 15.18 -9.32
C ALA A 504 7.88 15.41 -7.81
N ALA A 505 8.92 16.11 -7.33
CA ALA A 505 9.04 16.42 -5.91
C ALA A 505 7.86 17.25 -5.37
N SER A 506 7.31 18.15 -6.18
CA SER A 506 6.13 18.98 -5.82
C SER A 506 4.80 18.18 -5.71
N LEU A 507 4.81 16.86 -5.86
CA LEU A 507 3.68 15.99 -5.50
C LEU A 507 3.57 15.76 -3.98
N SER A 508 4.72 15.75 -3.28
CA SER A 508 4.81 15.57 -1.84
C SER A 508 4.18 16.72 -1.06
N ARG A 509 3.67 16.40 0.14
CA ARG A 509 2.99 17.33 1.04
C ARG A 509 2.88 16.74 2.44
N LEU A 510 2.61 17.61 3.42
CA LEU A 510 2.00 17.23 4.71
C LEU A 510 0.47 17.21 4.57
#